data_AF-A0A6J4UJ99-F1
#
_entry.id   AF-A0A6J4UJ99-F1
#
_cell.length_a   1.000
_cell.length_b   1.000
_cell.length_c   1.000
_cell.angle_alpha   90.00
_cell.angle_beta   90.00
_cell.angle_gamma   90.00
#
_symmetry.space_group_name_H-M   'P 1'
#
loop_
_entity.id
_entity.type
_entity.pdbx_description
1 polymer ?
#
loop_
_entity_poly.entity_id
_entity_poly.type
_entity_poly.pdbx_seq_one_letter_code
_entity_poly.pdbx_strand_id
1 'polypeptide(L)'
;QTAFTLHYAFANHNGGGIRLNYEPEPDLFDFAYIAFTIGTSFSMVDASVTSRRLRRVILGHGVLWFAFNTVLLGLVVTFLAG
;
A
#
# COMPACT_ATOMS: atom_id res chain seq x y z
N GLN A 1 -1.84 6.96 4.59
CA GLN A 1 -2.18 6.85 3.15
C GLN A 1 -1.50 7.91 2.33
N THR A 2 -1.79 9.21 2.51
CA THR A 2 -1.19 10.31 1.74
C THR A 2 0.34 10.31 1.71
N ALA A 3 0.98 10.02 2.85
CA ALA A 3 2.44 9.91 2.93
C ALA A 3 2.99 8.74 2.08
N PHE A 4 2.32 7.59 2.05
CA PHE A 4 2.73 6.43 1.26
C PHE A 4 2.45 6.63 -0.23
N THR A 5 1.36 7.29 -0.59
CA THR A 5 1.08 7.73 -1.97
C THR A 5 2.23 8.58 -2.52
N LEU A 6 2.62 9.63 -1.79
CA LEU A 6 3.74 10.49 -2.19
C LEU A 6 5.06 9.72 -2.21
N HIS A 7 5.28 8.83 -1.24
CA HIS A 7 6.49 8.01 -1.19
C HIS A 7 6.61 7.06 -2.39
N TYR A 8 5.50 6.47 -2.84
CA TYR A 8 5.46 5.62 -4.03
C TYR A 8 5.67 6.42 -5.32
N ALA A 9 5.02 7.58 -5.45
CA ALA A 9 5.22 8.47 -6.59
C ALA A 9 6.68 8.93 -6.72
N PHE A 10 7.30 9.36 -5.62
CA PHE A 10 8.71 9.77 -5.60
C PHE A 10 9.66 8.61 -5.88
N ALA A 11 9.41 7.43 -5.30
CA ALA A 11 10.23 6.25 -5.53
C ALA A 11 10.17 5.81 -7.00
N ASN A 12 9.00 5.88 -7.62
CA ASN A 12 8.83 5.52 -9.03
C ASN A 12 9.47 6.56 -9.97
N HIS A 13 9.37 7.85 -9.65
CA HIS A 13 10.01 8.91 -10.44
C HIS A 13 11.55 8.86 -10.41
N ASN A 14 12.15 8.52 -9.26
CA ASN A 14 13.61 8.56 -9.06
C ASN A 14 14.35 7.24 -9.41
N GLY A 15 13.67 6.26 -9.98
CA GLY A 15 14.31 4.97 -10.30
C GLY A 15 13.37 3.83 -10.70
N GLY A 16 12.11 4.14 -10.99
CA GLY A 16 11.07 3.15 -11.26
C GLY A 16 10.78 2.26 -10.06
N GLY A 17 10.02 1.20 -10.30
CA GLY A 17 9.77 0.18 -9.28
C GLY A 17 8.34 -0.32 -9.22
N ILE A 18 7.39 0.43 -9.78
CA ILE A 18 6.00 0.04 -9.95
C ILE A 18 5.70 0.02 -11.44
N ARG A 19 5.15 -1.09 -11.93
CA ARG A 19 4.57 -1.18 -13.27
C ARG A 19 3.12 -1.62 -13.14
N LEU A 20 2.20 -0.82 -13.67
CA LEU A 20 0.82 -1.22 -13.83
C LEU A 20 0.73 -2.17 -15.03
N ASN A 21 -0.18 -3.14 -14.94
CA ASN A 21 -0.36 -4.13 -16.00
C ASN A 21 -1.03 -3.54 -17.25
N TYR A 22 -1.81 -2.46 -17.09
CA TYR A 22 -2.67 -1.90 -18.12
C TYR A 22 -2.32 -0.46 -18.52
N GLU A 23 -1.42 0.21 -17.78
CA GLU A 23 -1.08 1.63 -18.01
C GLU A 23 0.45 1.80 -18.02
N PRO A 24 1.04 2.41 -19.09
CA PRO A 24 2.49 2.57 -19.20
C PRO A 24 3.07 3.67 -18.30
N GLU A 25 2.29 4.70 -17.95
CA GLU A 25 2.71 5.79 -17.07
C GLU A 25 1.73 5.96 -15.89
N PRO A 26 2.08 5.45 -14.69
CA PRO A 26 1.22 5.57 -13.51
C PRO A 26 1.10 7.03 -13.05
N ASP A 27 -0.12 7.45 -12.73
CA ASP A 27 -0.39 8.78 -12.19
C ASP A 27 -0.38 8.82 -10.64
N LEU A 28 -0.63 9.99 -10.06
CA LEU A 28 -0.68 10.13 -8.60
C LEU A 28 -1.83 9.34 -7.95
N PHE A 29 -2.96 9.20 -8.65
CA PHE A 29 -4.12 8.47 -8.18
C PHE A 29 -3.89 6.96 -8.21
N ASP A 30 -3.09 6.45 -9.14
CA ASP A 30 -2.65 5.05 -9.16
C ASP A 30 -1.80 4.71 -7.93
N PHE A 31 -0.89 5.62 -7.53
CA PHE A 31 -0.14 5.45 -6.28
C PHE A 31 -1.03 5.57 -5.05
N ALA A 32 -2.11 6.35 -5.13
CA ALA A 32 -3.11 6.43 -4.07
C ALA A 32 -3.90 5.13 -3.98
N TYR A 33 -4.39 4.61 -5.10
CA TYR A 33 -5.05 3.32 -5.23
C TYR A 33 -4.19 2.22 -4.61
N ILE A 34 -2.94 2.09 -5.05
CA ILE A 34 -1.98 1.13 -4.49
C ILE A 34 -1.82 1.27 -2.98
N ALA A 35 -1.65 2.49 -2.47
CA ALA A 35 -1.48 2.73 -1.04
C ALA A 35 -2.71 2.28 -0.25
N PHE A 36 -3.92 2.58 -0.75
CA PHE A 36 -5.18 2.16 -0.15
C PHE A 36 -5.37 0.65 -0.20
N THR A 37 -5.20 0.00 -1.34
CA THR A 37 -5.40 -1.44 -1.48
C THR A 37 -4.45 -2.24 -0.59
N ILE A 38 -3.20 -1.80 -0.43
CA ILE A 38 -2.26 -2.40 0.53
C ILE A 38 -2.76 -2.23 1.97
N GLY A 39 -3.29 -1.06 2.32
CA GLY A 39 -3.71 -0.77 3.69
C GLY A 39 -5.03 -1.42 4.10
N THR A 40 -5.93 -1.65 3.15
CA THR A 40 -7.24 -2.25 3.42
C THR A 40 -7.25 -3.76 3.25
N SER A 41 -6.53 -4.27 2.25
CA SER A 41 -6.74 -5.64 1.75
C SER A 41 -5.45 -6.44 1.62
N PHE A 42 -4.29 -5.82 1.87
CA PHE A 42 -2.96 -6.43 1.71
C PHE A 42 -2.72 -7.05 0.34
N SER A 43 -3.46 -6.61 -0.68
CA SER A 43 -3.43 -7.18 -2.02
C SER A 43 -2.89 -6.16 -3.02
N MET A 44 -2.23 -6.68 -4.05
CA MET A 44 -1.69 -5.90 -5.16
C MET A 44 -1.86 -6.77 -6.41
N VAL A 45 -3.00 -6.63 -7.10
CA VAL A 45 -3.35 -7.47 -8.25
C VAL A 45 -2.96 -6.80 -9.57
N ASP A 46 -3.09 -5.48 -9.63
CA ASP A 46 -2.95 -4.73 -10.89
C ASP A 46 -1.56 -4.11 -11.11
N ALA A 47 -0.69 -4.23 -10.11
CA ALA A 47 0.64 -3.61 -10.10
C ALA A 47 1.73 -4.63 -9.76
N SER A 48 2.81 -4.63 -10.55
CA SER A 48 4.00 -5.43 -10.33
C SER A 48 5.16 -4.60 -9.77
N VAL A 49 5.79 -5.11 -8.71
CA VAL A 49 6.88 -4.41 -8.00
C VAL A 49 8.23 -4.90 -8.50
N THR A 50 8.86 -4.13 -9.37
CA THR A 50 10.14 -4.50 -10.00
C THR A 50 11.34 -4.21 -9.11
N SER A 51 11.26 -3.21 -8.22
CA SER A 51 12.38 -2.77 -7.36
C SER A 51 12.45 -3.50 -6.02
N ARG A 52 13.63 -4.03 -5.66
CA ARG A 52 13.92 -4.63 -4.33
C ARG A 52 13.73 -3.63 -3.19
N ARG A 53 14.08 -2.36 -3.41
CA ARG A 53 13.92 -1.30 -2.39
C ARG A 53 12.45 -1.06 -2.12
N LEU A 54 11.65 -1.01 -3.18
CA LEU A 54 10.23 -0.75 -3.07
C LEU A 54 9.47 -1.92 -2.41
N ARG A 55 9.87 -3.17 -2.66
CA ARG A 55 9.30 -4.33 -1.96
C ARG A 55 9.45 -4.24 -0.44
N ARG A 56 10.58 -3.73 0.08
CA ARG A 56 10.77 -3.51 1.53
C ARG A 56 9.83 -2.43 2.08
N VAL A 57 9.61 -1.36 1.33
CA VAL A 57 8.67 -0.30 1.72
C VAL A 57 7.23 -0.82 1.76
N ILE A 58 6.82 -1.54 0.71
CA ILE A 58 5.49 -2.14 0.60
C ILE A 58 5.26 -3.13 1.75
N LEU A 59 6.25 -3.96 2.08
CA LEU A 59 6.18 -4.87 3.22
C LEU A 59 5.97 -4.12 4.54
N GLY A 60 6.76 -3.07 4.79
CA GLY A 60 6.59 -2.24 6.00
C GLY A 60 5.21 -1.58 6.08
N HIS A 61 4.70 -1.08 4.96
CA HIS A 61 3.37 -0.48 4.88
C HIS A 61 2.28 -1.52 5.17
N GLY A 62 2.39 -2.73 4.60
CA GLY A 62 1.46 -3.83 4.84
C GLY A 62 1.49 -4.33 6.29
N VAL A 63 2.66 -4.51 6.89
CA VAL A 63 2.79 -4.93 8.30
C VAL A 63 2.15 -3.91 9.25
N LEU A 64 2.37 -2.61 9.00
CA LEU A 64 1.78 -1.53 9.80
C LEU A 64 0.25 -1.57 9.75
N TRP A 65 -0.32 -1.72 8.56
CA TRP A 65 -1.77 -1.80 8.39
C TRP A 65 -2.36 -3.09 8.93
N PHE A 66 -1.63 -4.21 8.87
CA PHE A 66 -2.05 -5.46 9.50
C PHE A 66 -2.22 -5.27 11.01
N ALA A 67 -1.21 -4.71 11.67
CA ALA A 67 -1.29 -4.41 13.09
C ALA A 67 -2.47 -3.47 13.42
N PHE A 68 -2.63 -2.40 12.65
CA PHE A 68 -3.74 -1.46 12.83
C PHE A 68 -5.11 -2.15 12.71
N ASN A 69 -5.33 -2.91 11.63
CA ASN A 69 -6.60 -3.59 11.38
C ASN A 69 -6.88 -4.66 12.45
N THR A 70 -5.85 -5.38 12.92
CA THR A 70 -6.00 -6.35 14.02
C THR A 70 -6.37 -5.68 15.34
N VAL A 71 -5.73 -4.57 15.69
CA VAL A 71 -6.06 -3.81 16.90
C VAL A 71 -7.47 -3.25 16.82
N LEU A 72 -7.83 -2.64 15.68
CA LEU A 72 -9.17 -2.11 15.45
C LEU A 72 -10.23 -3.20 15.56
N LEU A 73 -10.00 -4.36 14.96
CA LEU A 73 -10.89 -5.51 15.06
C LEU A 73 -11.05 -5.97 16.52
N GLY A 74 -9.94 -6.07 17.26
CA GLY A 74 -9.97 -6.39 18.68
C GLY A 74 -10.81 -5.40 19.49
N LEU A 75 -10.62 -4.10 19.27
CA LEU A 75 -11.40 -3.05 19.92
C LEU A 75 -12.90 -3.14 19.59
N VAL A 76 -13.25 -3.39 18.33
CA VAL A 76 -14.65 -3.57 17.91
C VAL A 76 -15.29 -4.78 18.59
N VAL A 77 -14.58 -5.92 18.65
CA VAL A 77 -15.07 -7.11 19.35
C VAL A 77 -15.26 -6.83 20.84
N THR A 78 -14.30 -6.19 21.50
CA THR A 78 -14.40 -5.80 22.92
C THR A 78 -15.58 -4.87 23.15
N PHE A 79 -15.81 -3.89 22.27
CA PHE A 79 -16.92 -2.96 22.37
C PHE A 79 -18.29 -3.63 22.17
N LEU A 80 -18.39 -4.62 21.27
CA LEU A 80 -19.64 -5.34 21.02
C LEU A 80 -19.93 -6.43 22.07
N ALA A 81 -18.89 -6.96 22.72
CA ALA A 81 -19.02 -8.01 23.73
C ALA A 81 -19.30 -7.46 25.14
N GLY A 82 -19.05 -6.16 25.37
CA GLY A 82 -19.41 -5.43 26.59
C GLY A 82 -20.75 -4.73 26.45
#